data_AF-A0A2I0VM66-F1
#
_entry.id   AF-A0A2I0VM66-F1
#
_cell.length_a   1.000
_cell.length_b   1.000
_cell.length_c   1.000
_cell.angle_alpha   90.00
_cell.angle_beta   90.00
_cell.angle_gamma   90.00
#
_symmetry.space_group_name_H-M   'P 1'
#
loop_
_entity.id
_entity.type
_entity.pdbx_description
1 polymer ?
#
loop_
_entity_poly.entity_id
_entity_poly.type
_entity_poly.pdbx_seq_one_letter_code
_entity_poly.pdbx_strand_id
1 'polypeptide(L)'
;MADDSDSAGTVLLHGDLDLWIHEARRLPNMDMLTERLRRCFAPCGAIVPHRSADHHHPHHPHHKHPKIITSDPYVTVRLSGATLARTRVISNSENPVWNEHFNIPVAHSDDQIQFNVKDDDIFGAQLIGTVSIPAADIVAGEIDRKWFPILGSNGKPPKPESALLLSIRFTPMSETSEYIHGLAGDPERKGVQNTYFPVRKGGLVTLYQDAHVREGDLPEIRLDEGRVFEHEKCWEDICHAILEAHHLIYIVGWSIYCKVRLVREPTRPLPSGGDLTLGELLKYKSQEGVRVCLLVWDDKTSHDKLFLKTAGVMETHDEETRKFFKHSSVICVLAPRYASSKLSIVKQQSPSTLKLLE
;
A
#
# COMPACT_ATOMS: atom_id res chain seq x y z
N MET A 1 25.11 -42.74 -21.87
CA MET A 1 24.58 -41.48 -22.42
C MET A 1 23.82 -40.84 -21.28
N ALA A 2 24.49 -39.93 -20.58
CA ALA A 2 23.89 -39.18 -19.49
C ALA A 2 23.08 -38.05 -20.12
N ASP A 3 21.85 -37.91 -19.66
CA ASP A 3 20.90 -36.87 -20.07
C ASP A 3 21.40 -35.54 -19.45
N ASP A 4 21.85 -34.61 -20.30
CA ASP A 4 22.14 -33.23 -19.91
C ASP A 4 20.80 -32.54 -19.58
N SER A 5 20.40 -32.61 -18.31
CA SER A 5 19.39 -31.71 -17.79
C SER A 5 20.02 -30.33 -17.63
N ASP A 6 19.88 -29.53 -18.69
CA ASP A 6 20.29 -28.14 -18.83
C ASP A 6 19.90 -27.34 -17.57
N SER A 7 20.89 -27.02 -16.73
CA SER A 7 20.69 -26.12 -15.60
C SER A 7 20.53 -24.71 -16.16
N ALA A 8 19.30 -24.32 -16.47
CA ALA A 8 18.98 -22.94 -16.82
C ALA A 8 19.50 -22.04 -15.67
N GLY A 9 20.61 -21.35 -15.92
CA GLY A 9 21.27 -20.53 -14.93
C GLY A 9 20.33 -19.44 -14.41
N THR A 10 20.48 -19.08 -13.15
CA THR A 10 19.77 -17.93 -12.57
C THR A 10 20.15 -16.65 -13.33
N VAL A 11 19.15 -15.81 -13.59
CA VAL A 11 19.34 -14.53 -14.29
C VAL A 11 19.01 -13.39 -13.33
N LEU A 12 19.87 -12.36 -13.30
CA LEU A 12 19.59 -11.12 -12.58
C LEU A 12 18.65 -10.25 -13.41
N LEU A 13 17.41 -10.13 -12.98
CA LEU A 13 16.44 -9.17 -13.48
C LEU A 13 16.58 -7.88 -12.67
N HIS A 14 17.48 -7.00 -13.11
CA HIS A 14 17.67 -5.67 -12.56
C HIS A 14 17.28 -4.60 -13.59
N GLY A 15 16.11 -3.98 -13.39
CA GLY A 15 15.52 -3.04 -14.34
C GLY A 15 14.01 -2.94 -14.17
N ASP A 16 13.31 -2.56 -15.24
CA ASP A 16 11.85 -2.40 -15.25
C ASP A 16 11.20 -3.51 -16.07
N LEU A 17 10.14 -4.11 -15.51
CA LEU A 17 9.28 -5.08 -16.18
C LEU A 17 7.95 -4.42 -16.55
N ASP A 18 7.78 -4.12 -17.83
CA ASP A 18 6.52 -3.68 -18.43
C ASP A 18 5.67 -4.93 -18.74
N LEU A 19 4.59 -5.10 -17.98
CA LEU A 19 3.78 -6.31 -17.97
C LEU A 19 2.31 -5.98 -18.23
N TRP A 20 1.75 -6.66 -19.23
CA TRP A 20 0.32 -6.75 -19.46
C TRP A 20 -0.21 -8.15 -19.16
N ILE A 21 -1.22 -8.21 -18.30
CA ILE A 21 -2.03 -9.40 -18.07
C ILE A 21 -3.37 -9.17 -18.77
N HIS A 22 -3.55 -9.75 -19.95
CA HIS A 22 -4.71 -9.49 -20.80
C HIS A 22 -5.92 -10.30 -20.34
N GLU A 23 -5.87 -11.62 -20.49
CA GLU A 23 -6.99 -12.51 -20.23
C GLU A 23 -6.53 -13.95 -19.97
N ALA A 24 -7.40 -14.74 -19.36
CA ALA A 24 -7.26 -16.19 -19.32
C ALA A 24 -8.45 -16.84 -20.00
N ARG A 25 -8.26 -18.07 -20.47
CA ARG A 25 -9.32 -18.86 -21.09
C ARG A 25 -9.46 -20.22 -20.45
N ARG A 26 -10.69 -20.74 -20.47
CA ARG A 26 -11.06 -22.10 -20.05
C ARG A 26 -10.54 -22.46 -18.66
N LEU A 27 -10.71 -21.57 -17.69
CA LEU A 27 -10.44 -21.89 -16.28
C LEU A 27 -11.48 -22.92 -15.77
N PRO A 28 -11.11 -23.79 -14.80
CA PRO A 28 -12.07 -24.64 -14.12
C PRO A 28 -13.01 -23.82 -13.22
N ASN A 29 -14.22 -24.34 -12.99
CA ASN A 29 -15.10 -23.85 -11.93
C ASN A 29 -14.62 -24.43 -10.58
N MET A 30 -14.06 -23.57 -9.74
CA MET A 30 -13.48 -23.92 -8.45
C MET A 30 -14.52 -23.92 -7.32
N ASP A 31 -15.54 -23.06 -7.36
CA ASP A 31 -16.66 -23.07 -6.42
C ASP A 31 -17.35 -24.44 -6.29
N MET A 32 -17.54 -25.12 -7.42
CA MET A 32 -18.11 -26.48 -7.45
C MET A 32 -17.22 -27.52 -6.78
N LEU A 33 -15.89 -27.35 -6.83
CA LEU A 33 -14.92 -28.23 -6.16
C LEU A 33 -14.88 -27.92 -4.66
N THR A 34 -14.88 -26.65 -4.28
CA THR A 34 -14.95 -26.18 -2.89
C THR A 34 -16.23 -26.71 -2.21
N GLU A 35 -17.40 -26.61 -2.87
CA GLU A 35 -18.66 -27.14 -2.34
C GLU A 35 -18.69 -28.68 -2.25
N ARG A 36 -18.03 -29.40 -3.18
CA ARG A 36 -17.88 -30.86 -3.09
C ARG A 36 -16.99 -31.28 -1.92
N LEU A 37 -15.85 -30.62 -1.73
CA LEU A 37 -14.97 -30.83 -0.58
C LEU A 37 -15.71 -30.51 0.73
N ARG A 38 -16.45 -29.40 0.78
CA ARG A 38 -17.28 -29.01 1.93
C ARG A 38 -18.26 -30.10 2.36
N ARG A 39 -18.95 -30.75 1.40
CA ARG A 39 -19.86 -31.86 1.69
C ARG A 39 -19.18 -33.10 2.27
N CYS A 40 -17.90 -33.31 1.97
CA CYS A 40 -17.12 -34.43 2.49
C CYS A 40 -16.55 -34.19 3.90
N PHE A 41 -16.38 -32.93 4.31
CA PHE A 41 -15.80 -32.57 5.61
C PHE A 41 -16.81 -32.00 6.63
N ALA A 42 -18.09 -31.88 6.26
CA ALA A 42 -19.14 -31.57 7.22
C ALA A 42 -19.41 -32.80 8.11
N PRO A 43 -19.21 -32.73 9.44
CA PRO A 43 -19.75 -33.77 10.31
C PRO A 43 -21.28 -33.73 10.17
N CYS A 44 -21.91 -34.90 10.05
CA CYS A 44 -23.37 -35.01 9.93
C CYS A 44 -24.06 -34.11 10.97
N GLY A 45 -24.72 -33.04 10.50
CA GLY A 45 -25.56 -32.16 11.30
C GLY A 45 -24.90 -30.88 11.80
N ALA A 46 -24.68 -29.91 10.91
CA ALA A 46 -24.59 -28.49 11.30
C ALA A 46 -25.31 -27.63 10.26
N ILE A 47 -26.58 -27.32 10.53
CA ILE A 47 -27.34 -26.27 9.83
C ILE A 47 -26.75 -24.95 10.30
N VAL A 48 -26.08 -24.21 9.43
CA VAL A 48 -25.75 -22.80 9.68
C VAL A 48 -26.99 -21.98 9.35
N PRO A 49 -27.54 -21.19 10.28
CA PRO A 49 -28.72 -20.38 9.98
C PRO A 49 -28.32 -19.20 9.09
N HIS A 50 -28.98 -19.10 7.93
CA HIS A 50 -29.06 -17.84 7.19
C HIS A 50 -29.81 -16.82 8.06
N ARG A 51 -29.13 -15.75 8.49
CA ARG A 51 -29.82 -14.54 8.95
C ARG A 51 -30.40 -13.83 7.72
N SER A 52 -31.65 -14.15 7.41
CA SER A 52 -32.50 -13.30 6.57
C SER A 52 -33.54 -12.68 7.48
N ALA A 53 -33.55 -11.36 7.58
CA ALA A 53 -34.57 -10.62 8.29
C ALA A 53 -35.94 -10.86 7.63
N ASP A 54 -36.93 -11.19 8.44
CA ASP A 54 -38.33 -11.37 8.08
C ASP A 54 -38.93 -10.11 7.46
N HIS A 55 -39.55 -10.25 6.29
CA HIS A 55 -40.81 -9.59 5.98
C HIS A 55 -41.69 -10.52 5.12
N HIS A 56 -42.86 -10.86 5.67
CA HIS A 56 -43.89 -11.69 5.05
C HIS A 56 -44.50 -11.01 3.81
N HIS A 57 -44.50 -11.72 2.68
CA HIS A 57 -45.51 -11.58 1.62
C HIS A 57 -45.72 -12.93 0.89
N PRO A 58 -46.94 -13.26 0.46
CA PRO A 58 -47.29 -14.60 0.00
C PRO A 58 -46.79 -14.93 -1.42
N HIS A 59 -46.66 -16.23 -1.64
CA HIS A 59 -45.96 -16.92 -2.72
C HIS A 59 -46.44 -16.63 -4.14
N HIS A 60 -45.49 -16.28 -5.03
CA HIS A 60 -45.51 -16.64 -6.45
C HIS A 60 -44.29 -17.53 -6.74
N PRO A 61 -44.43 -18.65 -7.48
CA PRO A 61 -43.31 -19.53 -7.80
C PRO A 61 -42.50 -18.90 -8.95
N HIS A 62 -41.57 -18.01 -8.60
CA HIS A 62 -40.51 -17.64 -9.54
C HIS A 62 -39.51 -18.78 -9.62
N HIS A 63 -39.49 -19.48 -10.75
CA HIS A 63 -38.36 -20.30 -11.17
C HIS A 63 -37.11 -19.40 -11.27
N LYS A 64 -36.38 -19.25 -10.15
CA LYS A 64 -35.02 -18.72 -10.19
C LYS A 64 -34.16 -19.82 -10.81
N HIS A 65 -33.80 -19.63 -12.07
CA HIS A 65 -32.65 -20.35 -12.64
C HIS A 65 -31.49 -20.22 -11.63
N PRO A 66 -30.83 -21.33 -11.24
CA PRO A 66 -29.69 -21.22 -10.36
C PRO A 66 -28.66 -20.35 -11.08
N LYS A 67 -28.30 -19.21 -10.48
CA LYS A 67 -27.11 -18.48 -10.92
C LYS A 67 -25.96 -19.47 -10.80
N ILE A 68 -25.38 -19.84 -11.94
CA ILE A 68 -24.17 -20.66 -11.95
C ILE A 68 -23.08 -19.79 -11.34
N ILE A 69 -22.79 -20.04 -10.07
CA ILE A 69 -21.65 -19.44 -9.39
C ILE A 69 -20.42 -20.19 -9.92
N THR A 70 -19.42 -19.43 -10.35
CA THR A 70 -18.16 -19.94 -10.88
C THR A 70 -17.04 -19.05 -10.40
N SER A 71 -15.81 -19.50 -10.63
CA SER A 71 -14.59 -18.89 -10.09
C SER A 71 -14.56 -17.37 -10.26
N ASP A 72 -14.02 -16.70 -9.25
CA ASP A 72 -13.67 -15.29 -9.16
C ASP A 72 -12.13 -15.12 -9.36
N PRO A 73 -11.61 -15.26 -10.60
CA PRO A 73 -10.17 -15.36 -10.83
C PRO A 73 -9.42 -14.03 -10.72
N TYR A 74 -8.16 -14.14 -10.28
CA TYR A 74 -7.13 -13.10 -10.36
C TYR A 74 -5.74 -13.72 -10.54
N VAL A 75 -4.76 -12.90 -10.93
CA VAL A 75 -3.38 -13.34 -11.13
C VAL A 75 -2.44 -12.66 -10.14
N THR A 76 -1.50 -13.41 -9.58
CA THR A 76 -0.35 -12.85 -8.85
C THR A 76 0.94 -13.14 -9.57
N VAL A 77 1.77 -12.12 -9.76
CA VAL A 77 3.12 -12.23 -10.35
C VAL A 77 4.11 -12.45 -9.22
N ARG A 78 4.97 -13.47 -9.33
CA ARG A 78 5.95 -13.83 -8.32
C ARG A 78 7.34 -14.01 -8.92
N LEU A 79 8.33 -13.56 -8.15
CA LEU A 79 9.75 -13.65 -8.47
C LEU A 79 10.53 -13.80 -7.16
N SER A 80 11.46 -14.76 -7.09
CA SER A 80 12.25 -15.12 -5.91
C SER A 80 11.40 -15.29 -4.63
N GLY A 81 10.20 -15.85 -4.77
CA GLY A 81 9.23 -16.04 -3.68
C GLY A 81 8.44 -14.79 -3.27
N ALA A 82 8.81 -13.59 -3.73
CA ALA A 82 8.09 -12.35 -3.50
C ALA A 82 6.90 -12.22 -4.48
N THR A 83 5.78 -11.67 -4.01
CA THR A 83 4.65 -11.31 -4.89
C THR A 83 4.82 -9.85 -5.30
N LEU A 84 5.06 -9.61 -6.59
CA LEU A 84 5.37 -8.28 -7.13
C LEU A 84 4.13 -7.51 -7.59
N ALA A 85 3.14 -8.22 -8.13
CA ALA A 85 1.89 -7.62 -8.61
C ALA A 85 0.70 -8.56 -8.39
N ARG A 86 -0.50 -7.97 -8.33
CA ARG A 86 -1.78 -8.68 -8.24
C ARG A 86 -2.83 -7.93 -9.06
N THR A 87 -3.53 -8.63 -9.95
CA THR A 87 -4.66 -8.05 -10.70
C THR A 87 -5.89 -7.84 -9.81
N ARG A 88 -6.90 -7.12 -10.31
CA ARG A 88 -8.24 -7.17 -9.73
C ARG A 88 -8.83 -8.57 -9.88
N VAL A 89 -9.80 -8.84 -9.02
CA VAL A 89 -10.63 -10.05 -9.09
C VAL A 89 -11.73 -9.80 -10.11
N ILE A 90 -11.91 -10.73 -11.05
CA ILE A 90 -13.05 -10.71 -11.98
C ILE A 90 -14.05 -11.73 -11.47
N SER A 91 -15.25 -11.29 -11.12
CA SER A 91 -16.23 -12.21 -10.55
C SER A 91 -16.85 -13.13 -11.60
N ASN A 92 -17.01 -14.40 -11.23
CA ASN A 92 -17.83 -15.40 -11.91
C ASN A 92 -17.47 -15.57 -13.40
N SER A 93 -16.19 -15.79 -13.69
CA SER A 93 -15.72 -15.97 -15.06
C SER A 93 -14.68 -17.08 -15.23
N GLU A 94 -14.97 -18.04 -16.11
CA GLU A 94 -13.99 -19.02 -16.59
C GLU A 94 -13.09 -18.45 -17.71
N ASN A 95 -13.40 -17.27 -18.24
CA ASN A 95 -12.63 -16.58 -19.28
C ASN A 95 -12.46 -15.09 -18.91
N PRO A 96 -11.73 -14.80 -17.82
CA PRO A 96 -11.59 -13.43 -17.32
C PRO A 96 -10.74 -12.57 -18.25
N VAL A 97 -11.15 -11.31 -18.43
CA VAL A 97 -10.41 -10.27 -19.14
C VAL A 97 -10.03 -9.19 -18.13
N TRP A 98 -8.75 -9.10 -17.79
CA TRP A 98 -8.22 -8.08 -16.88
C TRP A 98 -7.80 -6.84 -17.64
N ASN A 99 -7.03 -7.01 -18.72
CA ASN A 99 -6.34 -5.93 -19.42
C ASN A 99 -5.65 -4.97 -18.44
N GLU A 100 -4.90 -5.55 -17.50
CA GLU A 100 -4.19 -4.79 -16.46
C GLU A 100 -2.71 -4.67 -16.81
N HIS A 101 -2.22 -3.44 -16.67
CA HIS A 101 -0.86 -3.04 -16.93
C HIS A 101 -0.11 -2.78 -15.62
N PHE A 102 1.12 -3.28 -15.55
CA PHE A 102 2.03 -3.06 -14.44
C PHE A 102 3.39 -2.62 -14.99
N ASN A 103 3.96 -1.59 -14.37
CA ASN A 103 5.39 -1.30 -14.50
C ASN A 103 6.04 -1.67 -13.16
N ILE A 104 6.85 -2.73 -13.16
CA ILE A 104 7.38 -3.36 -11.96
C ILE A 104 8.90 -3.21 -11.95
N PRO A 105 9.47 -2.37 -11.07
CA PRO A 105 10.89 -2.37 -10.81
C PRO A 105 11.30 -3.72 -10.21
N VAL A 106 12.29 -4.36 -10.81
CA VAL A 106 12.83 -5.65 -10.39
C VAL A 106 14.32 -5.52 -10.10
N ALA A 107 14.76 -6.21 -9.04
CA ALA A 107 16.17 -6.37 -8.68
C ALA A 107 16.40 -7.76 -8.08
N HIS A 108 15.93 -8.79 -8.78
CA HIS A 108 15.84 -10.16 -8.27
C HIS A 108 16.65 -11.12 -9.14
N SER A 109 17.24 -12.14 -8.54
CA SER A 109 17.87 -13.25 -9.26
C SER A 109 16.96 -14.47 -9.20
N ASP A 110 16.53 -14.96 -10.36
CA ASP A 110 15.68 -16.16 -10.45
C ASP A 110 15.84 -16.83 -11.82
N ASP A 111 15.41 -18.08 -11.93
CA ASP A 111 15.39 -18.82 -13.20
C ASP A 111 14.11 -18.55 -14.02
N GLN A 112 13.04 -18.10 -13.38
CA GLN A 112 11.73 -17.89 -14.01
C GLN A 112 10.86 -16.84 -13.28
N ILE A 113 9.93 -16.24 -14.03
CA ILE A 113 8.82 -15.45 -13.47
C ILE A 113 7.57 -16.32 -13.41
N GLN A 114 6.90 -16.37 -12.26
CA GLN A 114 5.69 -17.17 -12.04
C GLN A 114 4.43 -16.30 -12.02
N PHE A 115 3.41 -16.72 -12.76
CA PHE A 115 2.09 -16.11 -12.78
C PHE A 115 1.10 -17.12 -12.20
N ASN A 116 0.67 -16.89 -10.97
CA ASN A 116 -0.25 -17.80 -10.30
C ASN A 116 -1.67 -17.30 -10.52
N VAL A 117 -2.47 -18.08 -11.25
CA VAL A 117 -3.90 -17.86 -11.43
C VAL A 117 -4.62 -18.46 -10.24
N LYS A 118 -5.39 -17.65 -9.53
CA LYS A 118 -6.05 -18.01 -8.27
C LYS A 118 -7.51 -17.64 -8.32
N ASP A 119 -8.29 -18.31 -7.51
CA ASP A 119 -9.69 -18.04 -7.24
C ASP A 119 -9.83 -17.31 -5.90
N ASP A 120 -10.63 -16.24 -5.84
CA ASP A 120 -10.84 -15.43 -4.62
C ASP A 120 -12.11 -15.85 -3.87
N ASP A 121 -12.05 -17.00 -3.20
CA ASP A 121 -13.17 -17.54 -2.42
C ASP A 121 -13.31 -16.88 -1.03
N ILE A 122 -14.54 -16.88 -0.51
CA ILE A 122 -14.90 -16.39 0.84
C ILE A 122 -14.04 -17.04 1.95
N PHE A 123 -13.60 -18.28 1.74
CA PHE A 123 -12.82 -19.05 2.71
C PHE A 123 -11.30 -18.99 2.49
N GLY A 124 -10.85 -18.19 1.53
CA GLY A 124 -9.44 -17.97 1.22
C GLY A 124 -9.09 -18.38 -0.21
N ALA A 125 -8.07 -17.70 -0.75
CA ALA A 125 -7.74 -17.87 -2.16
C ALA A 125 -7.16 -19.25 -2.50
N GLN A 126 -7.70 -19.89 -3.54
CA GLN A 126 -7.26 -21.20 -4.03
C GLN A 126 -6.42 -21.06 -5.31
N LEU A 127 -5.35 -21.85 -5.45
CA LEU A 127 -4.54 -21.88 -6.67
C LEU A 127 -5.25 -22.71 -7.76
N ILE A 128 -5.53 -22.09 -8.91
CA ILE A 128 -6.02 -22.77 -10.12
C ILE A 128 -4.86 -23.41 -10.87
N GLY A 129 -3.77 -22.64 -11.05
CA GLY A 129 -2.56 -23.11 -11.70
C GLY A 129 -1.54 -21.99 -11.88
N THR A 130 -0.40 -22.34 -12.46
CA THR A 130 0.76 -21.46 -12.62
C THR A 130 1.23 -21.47 -14.06
N VAL A 131 1.58 -20.29 -14.56
CA VAL A 131 2.40 -20.13 -15.77
C VAL A 131 3.80 -19.76 -15.29
N SER A 132 4.83 -20.46 -15.75
CA SER A 132 6.22 -20.10 -15.48
C SER A 132 6.93 -19.78 -16.79
N ILE A 133 7.58 -18.62 -16.85
CA ILE A 133 8.33 -18.16 -18.02
C ILE A 133 9.80 -18.02 -17.62
N PRO A 134 10.74 -18.68 -18.31
CA PRO A 134 12.16 -18.55 -18.03
C PRO A 134 12.61 -17.08 -18.05
N ALA A 135 13.39 -16.66 -17.07
CA ALA A 135 13.90 -15.30 -16.99
C ALA A 135 14.79 -14.98 -18.20
N ALA A 136 15.54 -15.97 -18.70
CA ALA A 136 16.33 -15.85 -19.91
C ALA A 136 15.49 -15.45 -21.14
N ASP A 137 14.29 -16.01 -21.31
CA ASP A 137 13.39 -15.68 -22.43
C ASP A 137 12.90 -14.22 -22.35
N ILE A 138 12.68 -13.72 -21.14
CA ILE A 138 12.21 -12.36 -20.88
C ILE A 138 13.32 -11.33 -21.14
N VAL A 139 14.57 -11.67 -20.80
CA VAL A 139 15.73 -10.83 -21.11
C VAL A 139 16.06 -10.86 -22.60
N ALA A 140 15.87 -11.99 -23.27
CA ALA A 140 16.22 -12.17 -24.68
C ALA A 140 15.33 -11.37 -25.65
N GLY A 141 14.09 -11.06 -25.28
CA GLY A 141 13.22 -10.27 -26.14
C GLY A 141 11.82 -10.00 -25.60
N GLU A 142 11.09 -9.18 -26.36
CA GLU A 142 9.72 -8.83 -26.05
C GLU A 142 8.76 -10.00 -26.33
N ILE A 143 7.89 -10.25 -25.36
CA ILE A 143 6.75 -11.15 -25.50
C ILE A 143 5.54 -10.28 -25.81
N ASP A 144 5.04 -10.30 -27.04
CA ASP A 144 3.79 -9.64 -27.39
C ASP A 144 2.64 -10.65 -27.51
N ARG A 145 1.50 -10.32 -26.90
CA ARG A 145 0.25 -11.09 -26.81
C ARG A 145 0.41 -12.61 -27.02
N LYS A 146 1.17 -13.28 -26.16
CA LYS A 146 1.44 -14.73 -26.25
C LYS A 146 0.62 -15.53 -25.24
N TRP A 147 0.03 -16.62 -25.70
CA TRP A 147 -0.67 -17.58 -24.84
C TRP A 147 0.31 -18.56 -24.18
N PHE A 148 0.21 -18.69 -22.87
CA PHE A 148 0.96 -19.65 -22.08
C PHE A 148 0.02 -20.65 -21.40
N PRO A 149 0.30 -21.96 -21.46
CA PRO A 149 -0.55 -22.95 -20.80
C PRO A 149 -0.49 -22.80 -19.28
N ILE A 150 -1.65 -22.78 -18.63
CA ILE A 150 -1.74 -22.77 -17.17
C ILE A 150 -1.57 -24.20 -16.68
N LEU A 151 -0.59 -24.47 -15.83
CA LEU A 151 -0.31 -25.80 -15.31
C LEU A 151 -0.79 -25.93 -13.86
N GLY A 152 -1.55 -26.99 -13.57
CA GLY A 152 -1.91 -27.35 -12.21
C GLY A 152 -0.74 -27.98 -11.45
N SER A 153 -0.98 -28.38 -10.20
CA SER A 153 0.03 -29.02 -9.34
C SER A 153 0.59 -30.34 -9.87
N ASN A 154 -0.13 -31.00 -10.79
CA ASN A 154 0.29 -32.24 -11.45
C ASN A 154 1.10 -32.00 -12.73
N GLY A 155 1.48 -30.74 -13.03
CA GLY A 155 2.20 -30.37 -14.25
C GLY A 155 1.35 -30.42 -15.53
N LYS A 156 0.03 -30.62 -15.42
CA LYS A 156 -0.90 -30.67 -16.55
C LYS A 156 -1.92 -29.53 -16.47
N PRO A 157 -2.49 -29.08 -17.59
CA PRO A 157 -3.56 -28.09 -17.57
C PRO A 157 -4.77 -28.58 -16.76
N PRO A 158 -5.38 -27.72 -15.92
CA PRO A 158 -6.54 -28.10 -15.11
C PRO A 158 -7.78 -28.41 -15.98
N LYS A 159 -7.89 -27.77 -17.14
CA LYS A 159 -8.85 -28.06 -18.22
C LYS A 159 -8.10 -27.97 -19.56
N PRO A 160 -8.52 -28.71 -20.61
CA PRO A 160 -7.88 -28.60 -21.91
C PRO A 160 -7.84 -27.15 -22.40
N GLU A 161 -6.71 -26.72 -22.97
CA GLU A 161 -6.43 -25.35 -23.45
C GLU A 161 -6.59 -24.22 -22.42
N SER A 162 -6.60 -24.51 -21.11
CA SER A 162 -6.46 -23.48 -20.09
C SER A 162 -5.15 -22.71 -20.31
N ALA A 163 -5.25 -21.41 -20.53
CA ALA A 163 -4.10 -20.59 -20.89
C ALA A 163 -4.27 -19.14 -20.41
N LEU A 164 -3.15 -18.44 -20.26
CA LEU A 164 -3.04 -17.03 -19.89
C LEU A 164 -2.38 -16.25 -21.04
N LEU A 165 -2.97 -15.13 -21.43
CA LEU A 165 -2.46 -14.23 -22.47
C LEU A 165 -1.65 -13.10 -21.82
N LEU A 166 -0.37 -13.00 -22.17
CA LEU A 166 0.57 -12.05 -21.57
C LEU A 166 1.28 -11.21 -22.63
N SER A 167 1.67 -9.99 -22.25
CA SER A 167 2.73 -9.24 -22.92
C SER A 167 3.75 -8.76 -21.90
N ILE A 168 5.02 -8.91 -22.22
CA ILE A 168 6.13 -8.70 -21.28
C ILE A 168 7.28 -8.05 -22.05
N ARG A 169 7.78 -6.93 -21.54
CA ARG A 169 9.02 -6.30 -21.99
C ARG A 169 9.88 -5.99 -20.78
N PHE A 170 11.12 -6.43 -20.80
CA PHE A 170 12.12 -6.09 -19.78
C PHE A 170 13.05 -5.01 -20.31
N THR A 171 13.28 -3.97 -19.51
CA THR A 171 14.27 -2.92 -19.78
C THR A 171 15.34 -2.98 -18.70
N PRO A 172 16.59 -3.37 -19.01
CA PRO A 172 17.67 -3.39 -18.04
C PRO A 172 17.91 -2.02 -17.39
N MET A 173 18.28 -1.99 -16.11
CA MET A 173 18.51 -0.73 -15.37
C MET A 173 19.55 0.16 -16.09
N SER A 174 20.58 -0.44 -16.68
CA SER A 174 21.63 0.25 -17.44
C SER A 174 21.12 1.02 -18.65
N GLU A 175 19.93 0.68 -19.16
CA GLU A 175 19.30 1.33 -20.33
C GLU A 175 18.24 2.36 -19.93
N THR A 176 17.95 2.49 -18.63
CA THR A 176 16.97 3.48 -18.15
C THR A 176 17.56 4.90 -18.19
N SER A 177 16.75 5.88 -18.61
CA SER A 177 17.16 7.30 -18.68
C SER A 177 17.62 7.80 -17.30
N GLU A 178 16.92 7.36 -16.25
CA GLU A 178 17.19 7.71 -14.86
C GLU A 178 18.58 7.26 -14.41
N TYR A 179 19.04 6.09 -14.86
CA TYR A 179 20.37 5.59 -14.58
C TYR A 179 21.45 6.38 -15.33
N ILE A 180 21.20 6.69 -16.60
CA ILE A 180 22.19 7.33 -17.49
C ILE A 180 22.36 8.82 -17.17
N HIS A 181 21.27 9.54 -16.96
CA HIS A 181 21.26 11.01 -16.85
C HIS A 181 21.01 11.51 -15.42
N GLY A 182 20.56 10.63 -14.52
CA GLY A 182 20.07 11.03 -13.20
C GLY A 182 18.68 11.68 -13.26
N LEU A 183 17.91 11.53 -12.19
CA LEU A 183 16.51 11.99 -12.11
C LEU A 183 16.33 13.50 -12.33
N ALA A 184 17.31 14.31 -11.95
CA ALA A 184 17.29 15.76 -12.09
C ALA A 184 17.99 16.26 -13.38
N GLY A 185 18.74 15.39 -14.05
CA GLY A 185 19.54 15.73 -15.23
C GLY A 185 18.80 15.56 -16.55
N ASP A 186 17.68 14.83 -16.57
CA ASP A 186 16.86 14.62 -17.77
C ASP A 186 15.98 15.87 -18.07
N PRO A 187 16.22 16.60 -19.19
CA PRO A 187 15.45 17.79 -19.54
C PRO A 187 13.98 17.50 -19.88
N GLU A 188 13.71 16.28 -20.36
CA GLU A 188 12.39 15.81 -20.77
C GLU A 188 11.62 15.23 -19.59
N ARG A 189 12.30 14.41 -18.75
CA ARG A 189 11.73 13.81 -17.54
C ARG A 189 11.93 14.72 -16.33
N LYS A 190 10.96 15.61 -16.14
CA LYS A 190 10.87 16.55 -15.00
C LYS A 190 10.50 15.83 -13.68
N GLY A 191 11.24 14.80 -13.29
CA GLY A 191 11.07 14.00 -12.07
C GLY A 191 10.40 12.64 -12.26
N VAL A 192 10.09 11.98 -11.14
CA VAL A 192 9.55 10.60 -11.10
C VAL A 192 8.20 10.52 -11.83
N GLN A 193 8.07 9.56 -12.75
CA GLN A 193 6.88 9.35 -13.57
C GLN A 193 5.84 8.46 -12.87
N ASN A 194 4.62 8.43 -13.41
CA ASN A 194 3.51 7.56 -12.93
C ASN A 194 3.15 7.74 -11.44
N THR A 195 3.41 8.93 -10.88
CA THR A 195 3.06 9.28 -9.50
C THR A 195 1.70 9.97 -9.45
N TYR A 196 1.00 9.82 -8.32
CA TYR A 196 -0.28 10.51 -8.10
C TYR A 196 -0.09 12.04 -8.08
N PHE A 197 1.01 12.52 -7.50
CA PHE A 197 1.38 13.93 -7.49
C PHE A 197 2.50 14.21 -8.50
N PRO A 198 2.26 15.07 -9.51
CA PRO A 198 3.30 15.46 -10.45
C PRO A 198 4.28 16.46 -9.82
N VAL A 199 5.47 16.58 -10.40
CA VAL A 199 6.45 17.59 -9.99
C VAL A 199 5.90 19.01 -10.15
N ARG A 200 6.18 19.84 -9.14
CA ARG A 200 5.83 21.26 -9.11
C ARG A 200 7.12 22.09 -9.16
N LYS A 201 7.09 23.18 -9.93
CA LYS A 201 8.21 24.12 -10.06
C LYS A 201 7.93 25.39 -9.25
N GLY A 202 9.00 26.11 -8.89
CA GLY A 202 8.90 27.34 -8.10
C GLY A 202 8.63 27.11 -6.60
N GLY A 203 8.83 25.87 -6.11
CA GLY A 203 8.78 25.60 -4.68
C GLY A 203 10.07 26.04 -3.98
N LEU A 204 9.93 26.52 -2.76
CA LEU A 204 11.04 26.69 -1.81
C LEU A 204 10.98 25.55 -0.80
N VAL A 205 12.11 24.89 -0.58
CA VAL A 205 12.23 23.80 0.40
C VAL A 205 13.23 24.23 1.45
N THR A 206 12.77 24.37 2.69
CA THR A 206 13.63 24.53 3.86
C THR A 206 13.96 23.15 4.42
N LEU A 207 15.26 22.85 4.54
CA LEU A 207 15.73 21.59 5.12
C LEU A 207 15.97 21.78 6.61
N TYR A 208 15.25 21.02 7.42
CA TYR A 208 15.42 21.07 8.87
C TYR A 208 16.27 19.90 9.36
N GLN A 209 17.36 20.22 10.04
CA GLN A 209 18.09 19.28 10.87
C GLN A 209 17.53 19.37 12.29
N ASP A 210 16.98 18.27 12.79
CA ASP A 210 16.34 18.19 14.10
C ASP A 210 15.16 19.17 14.31
N ALA A 211 14.62 19.21 15.52
CA ALA A 211 13.54 20.14 15.89
C ALA A 211 14.04 21.59 16.08
N HIS A 212 15.28 21.73 16.53
CA HIS A 212 15.94 22.99 16.86
C HIS A 212 17.46 22.80 16.80
N VAL A 213 18.17 23.84 16.35
CA VAL A 213 19.62 23.91 16.28
C VAL A 213 20.06 25.22 16.93
N ARG A 214 21.00 25.18 17.87
CA ARG A 214 21.54 26.40 18.47
C ARG A 214 22.57 27.05 17.57
N GLU A 215 22.75 28.35 17.75
CA GLU A 215 23.79 29.09 17.04
C GLU A 215 25.18 28.56 17.41
N GLY A 216 25.97 28.23 16.39
CA GLY A 216 27.33 27.70 16.55
C GLY A 216 27.43 26.18 16.75
N ASP A 217 26.31 25.45 16.90
CA ASP A 217 26.35 23.98 17.06
C ASP A 217 26.74 23.25 15.76
N LEU A 218 26.41 23.85 14.62
CA LEU A 218 26.68 23.28 13.29
C LEU A 218 27.73 24.10 12.55
N PRO A 219 28.56 23.44 11.70
CA PRO A 219 29.57 24.13 10.93
C PRO A 219 28.97 25.04 9.86
N GLU A 220 29.74 26.05 9.47
CA GLU A 220 29.48 26.84 8.26
C GLU A 220 29.57 25.93 7.03
N ILE A 221 28.52 25.93 6.21
CA ILE A 221 28.50 25.22 4.92
C ILE A 221 28.42 26.27 3.82
N ARG A 222 29.48 26.38 3.03
CA ARG A 222 29.53 27.30 1.89
C ARG A 222 28.83 26.69 0.68
N LEU A 223 27.98 27.48 0.05
CA LEU A 223 27.25 27.16 -1.15
C LEU A 223 27.80 27.96 -2.33
N ASP A 224 27.29 27.65 -3.53
CA ASP A 224 27.58 28.42 -4.73
C ASP A 224 27.24 29.92 -4.55
N GLU A 225 27.94 30.74 -5.32
CA GLU A 225 27.83 32.21 -5.29
C GLU A 225 28.26 32.84 -3.94
N GLY A 226 29.07 32.13 -3.16
CA GLY A 226 29.61 32.62 -1.89
C GLY A 226 28.58 32.72 -0.76
N ARG A 227 27.41 32.10 -0.95
CA ARG A 227 26.37 32.04 0.09
C ARG A 227 26.77 31.05 1.18
N VAL A 228 26.23 31.27 2.37
CA VAL A 228 26.36 30.34 3.49
C VAL A 228 24.99 29.69 3.71
N PHE A 229 24.97 28.37 3.91
CA PHE A 229 23.76 27.64 4.23
C PHE A 229 23.23 28.08 5.60
N GLU A 230 21.96 28.48 5.64
CA GLU A 230 21.28 28.88 6.86
C GLU A 230 20.62 27.66 7.52
N HIS A 231 21.04 27.34 8.74
CA HIS A 231 20.46 26.26 9.53
C HIS A 231 19.16 26.75 10.20
N GLU A 232 18.03 26.46 9.57
CA GLU A 232 16.70 26.86 10.03
C GLU A 232 16.14 25.98 11.16
N LYS A 233 15.18 26.52 11.92
CA LYS A 233 14.71 25.93 13.19
C LYS A 233 13.27 25.43 13.04
N CYS A 234 13.12 24.14 12.78
CA CYS A 234 11.84 23.48 12.47
C CYS A 234 10.68 23.86 13.40
N TRP A 235 10.84 23.67 14.71
CA TRP A 235 9.74 23.92 15.65
C TRP A 235 9.46 25.40 15.87
N GLU A 236 10.44 26.27 15.66
CA GLU A 236 10.25 27.72 15.68
C GLU A 236 9.45 28.16 14.44
N ASP A 237 9.80 27.67 13.25
CA ASP A 237 9.04 27.93 12.02
C ASP A 237 7.62 27.36 12.06
N ILE A 238 7.43 26.14 12.60
CA ILE A 238 6.09 25.57 12.83
C ILE A 238 5.28 26.46 13.78
N CYS A 239 5.89 26.96 14.85
CA CYS A 239 5.22 27.85 15.81
C CYS A 239 4.76 29.14 15.14
N HIS A 240 5.64 29.79 14.37
CA HIS A 240 5.30 30.98 13.59
C HIS A 240 4.20 30.71 12.56
N ALA A 241 4.31 29.63 11.79
CA ALA A 241 3.31 29.27 10.79
C ALA A 241 1.92 29.04 11.39
N ILE A 242 1.84 28.44 12.60
CA ILE A 242 0.58 28.28 13.32
C ILE A 242 0.04 29.64 13.80
N LEU A 243 0.90 30.47 14.40
CA LEU A 243 0.51 31.76 14.97
C LEU A 243 0.04 32.75 13.90
N GLU A 244 0.69 32.76 12.75
CA GLU A 244 0.44 33.67 11.63
C GLU A 244 -0.67 33.15 10.70
N ALA A 245 -1.19 31.95 10.92
CA ALA A 245 -2.30 31.42 10.14
C ALA A 245 -3.59 32.25 10.34
N HIS A 246 -4.25 32.59 9.22
CA HIS A 246 -5.49 33.38 9.21
C HIS A 246 -6.74 32.55 8.83
N HIS A 247 -6.58 31.40 8.17
CA HIS A 247 -7.71 30.67 7.58
C HIS A 247 -7.78 29.22 8.02
N LEU A 248 -6.68 28.47 7.90
CA LEU A 248 -6.67 27.04 8.16
C LEU A 248 -5.36 26.59 8.79
N ILE A 249 -5.46 25.60 9.67
CA ILE A 249 -4.35 24.82 10.21
C ILE A 249 -4.76 23.35 10.13
N TYR A 250 -4.08 22.57 9.30
CA TYR A 250 -4.29 21.12 9.17
C TYR A 250 -3.07 20.37 9.68
N ILE A 251 -3.29 19.45 10.62
CA ILE A 251 -2.22 18.63 11.21
C ILE A 251 -2.60 17.17 11.10
N VAL A 252 -1.70 16.35 10.59
CA VAL A 252 -1.81 14.90 10.55
C VAL A 252 -0.61 14.32 11.27
N GLY A 253 -0.84 13.42 12.22
CA GLY A 253 0.25 12.87 13.04
C GLY A 253 -0.02 11.44 13.47
N TRP A 254 1.04 10.63 13.48
CA TRP A 254 1.02 9.33 14.13
C TRP A 254 0.76 9.45 15.64
N SER A 255 1.36 10.44 16.29
CA SER A 255 1.08 10.83 17.66
C SER A 255 1.22 12.35 17.77
N ILE A 256 0.34 12.98 18.54
CA ILE A 256 0.38 14.42 18.83
C ILE A 256 0.34 14.54 20.35
N TYR A 257 1.23 15.33 20.94
CA TYR A 257 1.26 15.55 22.38
C TYR A 257 0.96 17.01 22.70
N CYS A 258 -0.28 17.29 23.13
CA CYS A 258 -0.79 18.64 23.33
C CYS A 258 0.01 19.49 24.33
N LYS A 259 0.76 18.88 25.26
CA LYS A 259 1.48 19.58 26.33
C LYS A 259 2.89 20.03 25.93
N VAL A 260 3.37 19.65 24.74
CA VAL A 260 4.70 20.06 24.29
C VAL A 260 4.72 21.57 24.02
N ARG A 261 5.83 22.23 24.37
CA ARG A 261 6.14 23.59 23.89
C ARG A 261 7.07 23.48 22.69
N LEU A 262 6.68 24.12 21.59
CA LEU A 262 7.44 24.12 20.34
C LEU A 262 8.74 24.91 20.48
N VAL A 263 8.66 26.14 21.00
CA VAL A 263 9.85 26.98 21.19
C VAL A 263 10.23 26.98 22.66
N ARG A 264 11.47 26.57 22.93
CA ARG A 264 12.05 26.52 24.28
C ARG A 264 13.22 27.49 24.43
N GLU A 265 13.93 27.73 23.32
CA GLU A 265 15.05 28.65 23.19
C GLU A 265 14.76 29.53 21.96
N PRO A 266 14.02 30.64 22.10
CA PRO A 266 13.63 31.48 20.96
C PRO A 266 14.86 32.18 20.37
N THR A 267 15.02 32.12 19.06
CA THR A 267 16.07 32.83 18.32
C THR A 267 15.57 34.13 17.69
N ARG A 268 14.24 34.27 17.56
CA ARG A 268 13.57 35.51 17.15
C ARG A 268 12.34 35.82 18.03
N PRO A 269 11.83 37.06 18.00
CA PRO A 269 10.64 37.42 18.77
C PRO A 269 9.43 36.54 18.39
N LEU A 270 8.81 35.91 19.40
CA LEU A 270 7.62 35.10 19.19
C LEU A 270 6.36 35.98 19.18
N PRO A 271 5.39 35.73 18.27
CA PRO A 271 4.08 36.35 18.36
C PRO A 271 3.35 35.99 19.66
N SER A 272 2.32 36.76 20.01
CA SER A 272 1.47 36.48 21.17
C SER A 272 0.97 35.04 21.17
N GLY A 273 1.23 34.30 22.25
CA GLY A 273 0.88 32.89 22.38
C GLY A 273 1.98 31.89 21.99
N GLY A 274 3.15 32.36 21.55
CA GLY A 274 4.28 31.47 21.23
C GLY A 274 4.92 30.75 22.43
N ASP A 275 4.61 31.18 23.66
CA ASP A 275 5.00 30.50 24.89
C ASP A 275 4.02 29.40 25.32
N LEU A 276 2.85 29.28 24.68
CA LEU A 276 1.84 28.26 24.96
C LEU A 276 2.32 26.85 24.60
N THR A 277 1.66 25.85 25.18
CA THR A 277 1.77 24.48 24.70
C THR A 277 1.07 24.34 23.35
N LEU A 278 1.46 23.36 22.52
CA LEU A 278 0.88 23.12 21.21
C LEU A 278 -0.65 23.03 21.27
N GLY A 279 -1.19 22.33 22.26
CA GLY A 279 -2.63 22.18 22.44
C GLY A 279 -3.34 23.50 22.73
N GLU A 280 -2.80 24.31 23.64
CA GLU A 280 -3.39 25.61 23.97
C GLU A 280 -3.21 26.61 22.82
N LEU A 281 -2.08 26.57 22.11
CA LEU A 281 -1.84 27.34 20.90
C LEU A 281 -2.90 27.05 19.82
N LEU A 282 -3.22 25.77 19.58
CA LEU A 282 -4.23 25.39 18.59
C LEU A 282 -5.65 25.81 19.01
N LYS A 283 -5.98 25.72 20.31
CA LYS A 283 -7.24 26.26 20.83
C LYS A 283 -7.32 27.77 20.65
N TYR A 284 -6.25 28.48 20.99
CA TYR A 284 -6.13 29.94 20.86
C TYR A 284 -6.42 30.36 19.42
N LYS A 285 -5.74 29.78 18.43
CA LYS A 285 -5.98 30.07 17.01
C LYS A 285 -7.40 29.71 16.56
N SER A 286 -7.95 28.62 17.07
CA SER A 286 -9.31 28.23 16.74
C SER A 286 -10.36 29.22 17.28
N GLN A 287 -10.12 29.80 18.46
CA GLN A 287 -10.99 30.82 19.06
C GLN A 287 -10.92 32.16 18.31
N GLU A 288 -9.79 32.47 17.66
CA GLU A 288 -9.68 33.61 16.73
C GLU A 288 -10.43 33.40 15.40
N GLY A 289 -11.03 32.22 15.18
CA GLY A 289 -11.80 31.90 13.98
C GLY A 289 -11.03 31.13 12.90
N VAL A 290 -9.78 30.73 13.16
CA VAL A 290 -9.01 29.87 12.25
C VAL A 290 -9.58 28.46 12.28
N ARG A 291 -9.78 27.83 11.11
CA ARG A 291 -10.23 26.45 11.04
C ARG A 291 -9.08 25.49 11.36
N VAL A 292 -9.13 24.87 12.54
CA VAL A 292 -8.11 23.92 12.99
C VAL A 292 -8.64 22.49 12.92
N CYS A 293 -8.02 21.66 12.08
CA CYS A 293 -8.40 20.26 11.87
C CYS A 293 -7.21 19.31 12.11
N LEU A 294 -7.41 18.29 12.94
CA LEU A 294 -6.42 17.27 13.28
C LEU A 294 -6.92 15.89 12.84
N LEU A 295 -6.06 15.14 12.15
CA LEU A 295 -6.21 13.70 11.92
C LEU A 295 -5.09 12.97 12.67
N VAL A 296 -5.43 12.33 13.79
CA VAL A 296 -4.48 11.60 14.64
C VAL A 296 -4.68 10.11 14.41
N TRP A 297 -3.60 9.34 14.26
CA TRP A 297 -3.73 7.89 14.14
C TRP A 297 -4.43 7.29 15.37
N ASP A 298 -5.40 6.41 15.12
CA ASP A 298 -6.16 5.68 16.15
C ASP A 298 -5.43 4.37 16.49
N ASP A 299 -4.72 4.34 17.62
CA ASP A 299 -4.10 3.12 18.14
C ASP A 299 -5.20 2.25 18.75
N LYS A 300 -5.68 1.26 17.98
CA LYS A 300 -6.72 0.33 18.45
C LYS A 300 -6.34 -0.46 19.72
N THR A 301 -5.07 -0.45 20.13
CA THR A 301 -4.61 -1.07 21.38
C THR A 301 -4.70 -0.14 22.60
N SER A 302 -4.96 1.16 22.41
CA SER A 302 -5.04 2.18 23.47
C SER A 302 -6.43 2.30 24.12
N HIS A 303 -7.42 1.50 23.68
CA HIS A 303 -8.79 1.60 24.19
C HIS A 303 -8.91 1.13 25.66
N ASP A 304 -9.52 1.99 26.49
CA ASP A 304 -9.97 1.69 27.85
C ASP A 304 -10.98 0.52 27.83
N LYS A 305 -10.51 -0.72 27.96
CA LYS A 305 -11.36 -1.87 28.29
C LYS A 305 -11.38 -2.06 29.81
N LEU A 306 -12.55 -1.85 30.41
CA LEU A 306 -12.87 -2.21 31.81
C LEU A 306 -11.79 -1.82 32.85
N PHE A 307 -11.68 -0.52 33.15
CA PHE A 307 -10.94 0.00 34.32
C PHE A 307 -9.42 -0.31 34.37
N LEU A 308 -8.83 -0.91 33.33
CA LEU A 308 -7.41 -1.12 33.18
C LEU A 308 -6.89 -0.23 32.03
N LYS A 309 -6.16 0.83 32.40
CA LYS A 309 -5.39 1.63 31.44
C LYS A 309 -4.28 0.74 30.89
N THR A 310 -4.49 0.19 29.70
CA THR A 310 -3.40 -0.45 28.97
C THR A 310 -2.80 0.69 28.15
N ALA A 311 -1.58 1.11 28.49
CA ALA A 311 -0.82 1.95 27.57
C ALA A 311 -0.77 1.19 26.25
N GLY A 312 -1.21 1.82 25.16
CA GLY A 312 -1.12 1.22 23.83
C GLY A 312 0.30 0.71 23.63
N VAL A 313 0.44 -0.42 22.92
CA VAL A 313 1.74 -1.11 22.73
C VAL A 313 2.78 -0.20 22.08
N MET A 314 2.34 0.95 21.54
CA MET A 314 3.12 1.88 20.75
C MET A 314 3.23 3.29 21.38
N GLU A 315 2.93 3.49 22.67
CA GLU A 315 3.10 4.77 23.40
C GLU A 315 2.51 6.02 22.69
N THR A 316 1.29 5.94 22.16
CA THR A 316 0.60 7.08 21.54
C THR A 316 -0.19 7.93 22.54
N HIS A 317 -0.42 9.21 22.20
CA HIS A 317 -1.23 10.16 22.97
C HIS A 317 -2.54 10.53 22.26
N ASP A 318 -3.06 9.64 21.42
CA ASP A 318 -4.21 9.85 20.54
C ASP A 318 -5.51 10.11 21.33
N GLU A 319 -5.87 9.24 22.27
CA GLU A 319 -7.06 9.43 23.12
C GLU A 319 -6.93 10.64 24.07
N GLU A 320 -5.74 10.89 24.61
CA GLU A 320 -5.46 12.09 25.43
C GLU A 320 -5.66 13.37 24.61
N THR A 321 -5.14 13.39 23.38
CA THR A 321 -5.27 14.52 22.45
C THR A 321 -6.71 14.76 22.06
N ARG A 322 -7.46 13.71 21.71
CA ARG A 322 -8.89 13.84 21.42
C ARG A 322 -9.67 14.37 22.62
N LYS A 323 -9.40 13.85 23.82
CA LYS A 323 -10.03 14.31 25.08
C LYS A 323 -9.71 15.78 25.34
N PHE A 324 -8.47 16.20 25.10
CA PHE A 324 -8.01 17.57 25.30
C PHE A 324 -8.77 18.59 24.43
N PHE A 325 -9.16 18.22 23.20
CA PHE A 325 -9.89 19.11 22.28
C PHE A 325 -11.43 18.97 22.32
N LYS A 326 -11.99 18.01 23.06
CA LYS A 326 -13.44 17.65 23.04
C LYS A 326 -14.41 18.83 23.27
N HIS A 327 -13.99 19.85 24.02
CA HIS A 327 -14.80 21.02 24.35
C HIS A 327 -14.21 22.31 23.77
N SER A 328 -13.47 22.21 22.69
CA SER A 328 -12.92 23.33 21.93
C SER A 328 -13.49 23.37 20.51
N SER A 329 -13.25 24.46 19.79
CA SER A 329 -13.59 24.60 18.37
C SER A 329 -12.61 23.85 17.43
N VAL A 330 -11.58 23.21 17.98
CA VAL A 330 -10.63 22.37 17.23
C VAL A 330 -11.29 21.06 16.82
N ILE A 331 -11.26 20.73 15.53
CA ILE A 331 -11.81 19.48 15.00
C ILE A 331 -10.74 18.39 15.08
N CYS A 332 -10.82 17.52 16.09
CA CYS A 332 -9.88 16.41 16.28
C CYS A 332 -10.54 15.06 15.98
N VAL A 333 -10.06 14.36 14.96
CA VAL A 333 -10.57 13.06 14.51
C VAL A 333 -9.49 11.99 14.66
N LEU A 334 -9.86 10.87 15.28
CA LEU A 334 -9.03 9.66 15.31
C LEU A 334 -9.24 8.88 14.01
N ALA A 335 -8.15 8.57 13.33
CA ALA A 335 -8.12 7.98 12.00
C ALA A 335 -7.53 6.55 12.07
N PRO A 336 -8.38 5.51 12.12
CA PRO A 336 -7.92 4.13 12.15
C PRO A 336 -7.30 3.73 10.82
N ARG A 337 -6.15 3.08 10.89
CA ARG A 337 -5.58 2.37 9.74
C ARG A 337 -6.07 0.93 9.76
N TYR A 338 -6.77 0.53 8.71
CA TYR A 338 -7.02 -0.88 8.43
C TYR A 338 -5.88 -1.37 7.53
N ALA A 339 -5.24 -2.46 7.93
CA ALA A 339 -4.35 -3.19 7.02
C ALA A 339 -5.16 -3.52 5.75
N SER A 340 -4.51 -3.44 4.59
CA SER A 340 -5.17 -3.70 3.31
C SER A 340 -5.94 -5.03 3.38
N SER A 341 -7.19 -5.03 2.88
CA SER A 341 -8.04 -6.23 2.77
C SER A 341 -7.41 -7.37 1.96
N LYS A 342 -6.26 -7.12 1.33
CA LYS A 342 -5.45 -8.07 0.56
C LYS A 342 -4.57 -8.99 1.44
N LEU A 343 -4.59 -8.85 2.76
CA LEU A 343 -3.89 -9.74 3.70
C LEU A 343 -4.88 -10.63 4.46
N SER A 344 -4.50 -11.89 4.69
CA SER A 344 -5.29 -12.84 5.49
C SER A 344 -5.64 -12.26 6.87
N ILE A 345 -6.78 -12.66 7.44
CA ILE A 345 -7.34 -12.16 8.71
C ILE A 345 -6.28 -12.10 9.84
N VAL A 346 -5.33 -13.04 9.85
CA VAL A 346 -4.22 -13.13 10.83
C VAL A 346 -3.17 -12.02 10.64
N LYS A 347 -2.89 -11.59 9.40
CA LYS A 347 -1.96 -10.49 9.10
C LYS A 347 -2.60 -9.11 9.26
N GLN A 348 -3.92 -9.01 9.37
CA GLN A 348 -4.62 -7.74 9.63
C GLN A 348 -4.48 -7.28 11.08
N GLN A 349 -4.07 -8.17 11.99
CA GLN A 349 -3.88 -7.88 13.42
C GLN A 349 -2.44 -7.48 13.77
N SER A 350 -1.51 -7.50 12.81
CA SER A 350 -0.10 -7.16 13.02
C SER A 350 0.14 -5.68 12.66
N PRO A 351 0.73 -4.86 13.54
CA PRO A 351 1.27 -3.56 13.15
C PRO A 351 2.25 -3.77 11.99
N SER A 352 2.04 -3.04 10.90
CA SER A 352 2.89 -3.11 9.71
C SER A 352 4.20 -2.39 9.97
N THR A 353 5.08 -2.97 10.78
CA THR A 353 6.46 -2.49 10.87
C THR A 353 7.15 -2.92 9.58
N LEU A 354 7.56 -1.93 8.77
CA LEU A 354 8.56 -2.12 7.72
C LEU A 354 9.77 -2.82 8.37
N LYS A 355 9.91 -4.12 8.13
CA LYS A 355 11.20 -4.79 8.35
C LYS A 355 12.13 -4.27 7.27
N LEU A 356 12.93 -3.28 7.62
CA LEU A 356 14.18 -3.02 6.92
C LEU A 356 14.99 -4.32 6.95
N LEU A 357 15.43 -4.76 5.78
CA LEU A 357 16.29 -5.92 5.59
C LEU A 357 17.62 -5.66 6.33
N GLU A 358 18.03 -6.60 7.18
CA GLU A 358 19.44 -6.81 7.53
C GLU A 358 20.11 -7.66 6.44
#